data_AF-A0A2A3E0E6-F1
#
_entry.id   AF-A0A2A3E0E6-F1
#
_cell.length_a   1.000
_cell.length_b   1.000
_cell.length_c   1.000
_cell.angle_alpha   90.00
_cell.angle_beta   90.00
_cell.angle_gamma   90.00
#
_symmetry.space_group_name_H-M   'P 1'
#
loop_
_entity.id
_entity.type
_entity.pdbx_description
1 polymer ?
#
loop_
_entity_poly.entity_id
_entity_poly.type
_entity_poly.pdbx_seq_one_letter_code
_entity_poly.pdbx_strand_id
1 'polypeptide(L)'
;MFKNAKIGRIISGCIASFMQVSTLCFGIVFGVLKQKIKIGNESMEIHVLPFPTYKIPVDTNLEHSIVLGFQFLTGCIMTATVIIAFSLATVFACHAAGQLTIMVTWIKEFVNRPQEENKNMRVNEISVIIEHHLRILR
;
A
#
# COMPACT_ATOMS: atom_id res chain seq x y z
N MET A 1 -3.37 -17.47 11.90
CA MET A 1 -2.52 -16.25 11.92
C MET A 1 -1.36 -16.27 10.93
N PHE A 2 -0.44 -17.27 10.96
CA PHE A 2 0.76 -17.27 10.10
C PHE A 2 0.46 -17.16 8.59
N LYS A 3 -0.57 -17.86 8.10
CA LYS A 3 -1.03 -17.80 6.69
C LYS A 3 -1.41 -16.37 6.27
N ASN A 4 -2.24 -15.68 7.06
CA ASN A 4 -2.68 -14.32 6.74
C ASN A 4 -1.54 -13.31 6.84
N ALA A 5 -0.63 -13.48 7.81
CA ALA A 5 0.58 -12.65 7.90
C ALA A 5 1.53 -12.84 6.71
N LYS A 6 1.63 -14.06 6.15
CA LYS A 6 2.39 -14.33 4.93
C LYS A 6 1.75 -13.66 3.71
N ILE A 7 0.43 -13.78 3.56
CA ILE A 7 -0.34 -13.14 2.48
C ILE A 7 -0.18 -11.62 2.53
N GLY A 8 -0.35 -11.01 3.70
CA GLY A 8 -0.19 -9.56 3.86
C GLY A 8 1.21 -9.05 3.50
N ARG A 9 2.26 -9.80 3.85
CA ARG A 9 3.65 -9.49 3.45
C ARG A 9 3.85 -9.56 1.93
N ILE A 10 3.31 -10.58 1.28
CA ILE A 10 3.41 -10.73 -0.19
C ILE A 10 2.69 -9.56 -0.88
N ILE A 11 1.46 -9.27 -0.49
CA ILE A 11 0.67 -8.16 -1.07
C ILE A 11 1.40 -6.83 -0.88
N SER A 12 1.87 -6.55 0.34
CA SER A 12 2.65 -5.34 0.63
C SER A 12 3.91 -5.24 -0.24
N GLY A 13 4.62 -6.35 -0.44
CA GLY A 13 5.80 -6.40 -1.31
C GLY A 13 5.46 -6.09 -2.78
N CYS A 14 4.35 -6.64 -3.29
CA CYS A 14 3.87 -6.37 -4.64
C CYS A 14 3.44 -4.90 -4.84
N ILE A 15 2.75 -4.31 -3.86
CA ILE A 15 2.36 -2.88 -3.92
C ILE A 15 3.62 -2.01 -3.96
N ALA A 16 4.57 -2.28 -3.05
CA ALA A 16 5.82 -1.52 -2.98
C ALA A 16 6.61 -1.61 -4.28
N SER A 17 6.80 -2.81 -4.85
CA SER A 17 7.56 -2.99 -6.08
C SER A 17 6.89 -2.32 -7.27
N PHE A 18 5.58 -2.52 -7.45
CA PHE A 18 4.84 -1.94 -8.58
C PHE A 18 4.83 -0.41 -8.54
N MET A 19 4.57 0.19 -7.36
CA MET A 19 4.54 1.63 -7.20
C MET A 19 5.93 2.26 -7.36
N GLN A 20 6.98 1.62 -6.82
CA GLN A 20 8.34 2.11 -6.98
C GLN A 20 8.79 2.05 -8.44
N VAL A 21 8.57 0.92 -9.13
CA VAL A 21 8.91 0.77 -10.56
C VAL A 21 8.15 1.80 -11.40
N SER A 22 6.85 1.99 -11.15
CA SER A 22 6.05 2.98 -11.88
C SER A 22 6.60 4.40 -11.71
N THR A 23 7.00 4.77 -10.48
CA THR A 23 7.60 6.08 -10.18
C THR A 23 8.93 6.28 -10.91
N LEU A 24 9.79 5.27 -10.90
CA LEU A 24 11.07 5.29 -11.59
C LEU A 24 10.88 5.41 -13.12
N CYS A 25 10.01 4.59 -13.70
CA CYS A 25 9.70 4.64 -15.12
C CYS A 25 9.14 6.00 -15.54
N PHE A 26 8.20 6.56 -14.75
CA PHE A 26 7.65 7.89 -15.02
C PHE A 26 8.73 8.98 -14.98
N GLY A 27 9.58 8.96 -13.95
CA GLY A 27 10.69 9.91 -13.83
C GLY A 27 11.69 9.83 -14.99
N ILE A 28 12.02 8.62 -15.45
CA ILE A 28 12.92 8.42 -16.59
C ILE A 28 12.28 8.93 -17.88
N VAL A 29 11.05 8.51 -18.18
CA VAL A 29 10.38 8.83 -19.45
C VAL A 29 10.13 10.32 -19.60
N PHE A 30 9.68 10.98 -18.54
CA PHE A 30 9.30 12.39 -18.62
C PHE A 30 10.42 13.35 -18.25
N GLY A 31 11.44 12.91 -17.51
CA GLY A 31 12.49 13.79 -17.01
C GLY A 31 13.86 13.59 -17.64
N VAL A 32 14.21 12.35 -17.99
CA VAL A 32 15.54 12.03 -18.54
C VAL A 32 15.51 11.95 -20.05
N LEU A 33 14.45 11.37 -20.63
CA LEU A 33 14.32 11.27 -22.08
C LEU A 33 13.90 12.61 -22.68
N LYS A 34 14.63 13.03 -23.73
CA LYS A 34 14.24 14.19 -24.53
C LYS A 34 12.94 13.89 -25.27
N GLN A 35 12.00 14.82 -25.20
CA GLN A 35 10.73 14.73 -25.91
C GLN A 35 10.81 15.53 -27.20
N LYS A 36 10.40 14.92 -28.32
CA LYS A 36 10.26 15.61 -29.60
C LYS A 36 8.97 16.38 -29.60
N ILE A 37 9.05 17.70 -29.65
CA ILE A 37 7.90 18.59 -29.78
C ILE A 37 7.93 19.20 -31.19
N LYS A 38 6.79 19.16 -31.87
CA LYS A 38 6.61 19.84 -33.16
C LYS A 38 6.17 21.27 -32.89
N ILE A 39 6.97 22.24 -33.33
CA ILE A 39 6.63 23.66 -33.33
C ILE A 39 6.54 24.07 -34.80
N GLY A 40 5.32 24.20 -35.31
CA GLY A 40 5.09 24.46 -36.74
C GLY A 40 5.54 23.28 -37.61
N ASN A 41 6.44 23.55 -38.58
CA ASN A 41 6.96 22.54 -39.52
C ASN A 41 8.30 21.92 -39.07
N GLU A 42 8.85 22.36 -37.94
CA GLU A 42 10.12 21.86 -37.39
C GLU A 42 9.90 21.02 -36.14
N SER A 43 10.73 19.99 -35.97
CA SER A 43 10.77 19.15 -34.77
C SER A 43 11.98 19.52 -33.91
N MET A 44 11.75 19.93 -32.67
CA MET A 44 12.79 20.23 -31.70
C MET A 44 12.78 19.19 -30.58
N GLU A 45 13.96 18.72 -30.18
CA GLU A 45 14.12 17.86 -29.00
C GLU A 45 14.35 18.73 -27.76
N ILE A 46 13.42 18.70 -26.82
CA ILE A 46 13.55 19.44 -25.56
C ILE A 46 13.52 18.48 -24.37
N HIS A 47 14.17 18.87 -23.27
CA HIS A 47 13.93 18.22 -21.99
C HIS A 47 12.64 18.77 -21.39
N VAL A 48 11.72 17.88 -21.06
CA VAL A 48 10.47 18.22 -20.39
C VAL A 48 10.63 17.91 -18.91
N LEU A 49 9.98 18.66 -18.04
CA LEU A 49 9.92 18.34 -16.61
C LEU A 49 8.71 17.43 -16.37
N PRO A 50 8.86 16.35 -15.56
CA PRO A 50 7.74 15.45 -15.22
C PRO A 50 6.52 16.16 -14.65
N PHE A 51 6.75 17.23 -13.88
CA PHE A 51 5.70 18.11 -13.37
C PHE A 51 6.01 19.56 -13.76
N PRO A 52 5.40 20.11 -14.81
CA PRO A 52 5.61 21.50 -15.19
C PRO A 52 4.85 22.41 -14.21
N THR A 53 5.45 22.70 -13.06
CA THR A 53 4.81 23.50 -12.00
C THR A 53 4.85 25.00 -12.28
N TYR A 54 5.80 25.47 -13.10
CA TYR A 54 5.92 26.88 -13.44
C TYR A 54 6.38 27.07 -14.88
N LYS A 55 5.87 28.12 -15.56
CA LYS A 55 6.39 28.64 -16.84
C LYS A 55 7.75 29.32 -16.64
N ILE A 56 8.63 28.74 -15.84
CA ILE A 56 10.00 29.21 -15.70
C ILE A 56 10.71 28.63 -16.92
N PRO A 57 11.20 29.47 -17.86
CA PRO A 57 12.05 28.98 -18.92
C PRO A 57 13.35 28.57 -18.23
N VAL A 58 13.49 27.27 -17.99
CA VAL A 58 14.73 26.70 -17.49
C VAL A 58 15.68 26.63 -18.68
N ASP A 59 16.24 27.79 -19.02
CA ASP A 59 17.02 28.01 -20.25
C ASP A 59 18.42 27.37 -20.18
N THR A 60 18.79 26.74 -19.04
CA THR A 60 20.10 26.09 -18.85
C THR A 60 20.00 24.62 -18.42
N ASN A 61 20.89 23.78 -18.95
CA ASN A 61 20.97 22.34 -18.63
C ASN A 61 21.19 22.05 -17.12
N LEU A 62 21.86 22.96 -16.40
CA LEU A 62 22.19 22.79 -14.99
C LEU A 62 20.97 23.01 -14.09
N GLU A 63 20.22 24.10 -14.29
CA GLU A 63 19.00 24.40 -13.53
C GLU A 63 17.94 23.33 -13.77
N HIS A 64 17.83 22.82 -15.01
CA HIS A 64 16.91 21.74 -15.35
C HIS A 64 17.23 20.47 -14.57
N SER A 65 18.50 20.11 -14.49
CA SER A 65 18.97 18.92 -13.75
C SER A 65 18.68 19.02 -12.25
N ILE A 66 18.84 20.21 -11.65
CA ILE A 66 18.57 20.44 -10.22
C ILE A 66 17.07 20.33 -9.94
N VAL A 67 16.22 20.99 -10.72
CA VAL A 67 14.77 20.95 -10.55
C VAL A 67 14.24 19.53 -10.77
N LEU A 68 14.75 18.83 -11.79
CA LEU A 68 14.42 17.44 -12.05
C LEU A 68 14.78 16.53 -10.87
N GLY A 69 15.99 16.71 -10.30
CA GLY A 69 16.42 15.98 -9.12
C GLY A 69 15.50 16.20 -7.92
N PHE A 70 15.05 17.45 -7.70
CA PHE A 70 14.12 17.78 -6.62
C PHE A 70 12.72 17.18 -6.86
N GLN A 71 12.22 17.21 -8.10
CA GLN A 71 10.95 16.57 -8.46
C GLN A 71 11.00 15.05 -8.27
N PHE A 72 12.12 14.43 -8.65
CA PHE A 72 12.33 13.01 -8.45
C PHE A 72 12.39 12.63 -6.97
N LEU A 73 13.12 13.40 -6.16
CA LEU A 73 13.18 13.21 -4.71
C LEU A 73 11.79 13.35 -4.08
N THR A 74 11.05 14.40 -4.45
CA THR A 74 9.68 14.63 -3.97
C THR A 74 8.74 13.50 -4.37
N GLY A 75 8.85 13.04 -5.62
CA GLY A 75 8.09 11.89 -6.12
C GLY A 75 8.38 10.62 -5.33
N CYS A 76 9.65 10.31 -5.05
CA CYS A 76 10.06 9.17 -4.24
C CYS A 76 9.51 9.25 -2.80
N ILE A 77 9.56 10.43 -2.18
CA ILE A 77 9.02 10.61 -0.82
C ILE A 77 7.50 10.41 -0.83
N MET A 78 6.79 11.01 -1.79
CA MET A 78 5.33 10.89 -1.90
C MET A 78 4.90 9.44 -2.18
N THR A 79 5.62 8.71 -3.03
CA THR A 79 5.28 7.32 -3.32
C THR A 79 5.60 6.40 -2.14
N ALA A 80 6.70 6.66 -1.43
CA ALA A 80 7.03 5.95 -0.19
C ALA A 80 5.96 6.13 0.90
N THR A 81 5.46 7.35 1.13
CA THR A 81 4.39 7.58 2.13
C THR A 81 3.12 6.82 1.77
N VAL A 82 2.75 6.80 0.49
CA VAL A 82 1.58 6.06 0.01
C VAL A 82 1.79 4.55 0.16
N ILE A 83 2.97 4.02 -0.20
CA ILE A 83 3.31 2.60 0.01
C ILE A 83 3.18 2.23 1.49
N ILE A 84 3.76 3.03 2.39
CA ILE A 84 3.69 2.78 3.84
C ILE A 84 2.24 2.73 4.31
N ALA A 85 1.39 3.65 3.89
CA ALA A 85 -0.02 3.68 4.27
C ALA A 85 -0.78 2.42 3.80
N PHE A 86 -0.64 2.04 2.52
CA PHE A 86 -1.30 0.86 1.97
C PHE A 86 -0.77 -0.45 2.55
N SER A 87 0.55 -0.54 2.78
CA SER A 87 1.18 -1.66 3.46
C SER A 87 0.63 -1.83 4.88
N LEU A 88 0.55 -0.74 5.64
CA LEU A 88 0.01 -0.77 7.01
C LEU A 88 -1.46 -1.21 7.02
N ALA A 89 -2.28 -0.64 6.15
CA ALA A 89 -3.68 -1.02 5.98
C ALA A 89 -3.83 -2.52 5.64
N THR A 90 -3.00 -3.03 4.73
CA THR A 90 -2.98 -4.44 4.34
C THR A 90 -2.62 -5.34 5.52
N VAL A 91 -1.61 -4.98 6.31
CA VAL A 91 -1.21 -5.72 7.51
C VAL A 91 -2.32 -5.74 8.54
N PHE A 92 -2.96 -4.61 8.83
CA PHE A 92 -4.09 -4.54 9.74
C PHE A 92 -5.28 -5.37 9.27
N ALA A 93 -5.64 -5.29 7.98
CA ALA A 93 -6.70 -6.11 7.41
C ALA A 93 -6.38 -7.61 7.53
N CYS A 94 -5.16 -8.03 7.21
CA CYS A 94 -4.72 -9.42 7.34
C CYS A 94 -4.68 -9.89 8.80
N HIS A 95 -4.28 -9.02 9.72
CA HIS A 95 -4.29 -9.30 11.15
C HIS A 95 -5.72 -9.51 11.66
N ALA A 96 -6.63 -8.56 11.39
CA ALA A 96 -8.03 -8.64 11.76
C ALA A 96 -8.70 -9.89 11.17
N ALA A 97 -8.47 -10.18 9.88
CA ALA A 97 -8.96 -11.40 9.24
C ALA A 97 -8.40 -12.67 9.91
N GLY A 98 -7.14 -12.63 10.37
CA GLY A 98 -6.52 -13.69 11.16
C GLY A 98 -7.20 -13.92 12.51
N GLN A 99 -7.49 -12.86 13.25
CA GLN A 99 -8.20 -12.93 14.53
C GLN A 99 -9.63 -13.44 14.35
N LEU A 100 -10.34 -12.94 13.34
CA LEU A 100 -11.70 -13.39 13.02
C LEU A 100 -11.75 -14.88 12.65
N THR A 101 -10.75 -15.37 11.89
CA THR A 101 -10.66 -16.79 11.53
C THR A 101 -10.53 -17.68 12.76
N ILE A 102 -9.74 -17.27 13.77
CA ILE A 102 -9.59 -18.01 15.03
C ILE A 102 -10.91 -18.04 15.78
N MET A 103 -11.55 -16.88 15.95
CA MET A 103 -12.83 -16.77 16.63
C MET A 103 -13.91 -17.64 15.98
N VAL A 104 -14.04 -17.60 14.65
CA VAL A 104 -14.98 -18.46 13.91
C VAL A 104 -14.68 -19.95 14.12
N THR A 105 -13.41 -20.32 14.25
CA THR A 105 -13.01 -21.70 14.53
C THR A 105 -13.46 -22.13 15.92
N TRP A 106 -13.26 -21.29 16.95
CA TRP A 106 -13.74 -21.57 18.32
C TRP A 106 -15.27 -21.69 18.38
N ILE A 107 -16.00 -20.81 17.68
CA ILE A 107 -17.47 -20.89 17.61
C ILE A 107 -17.90 -22.22 16.97
N LYS A 108 -17.27 -22.63 15.87
CA LYS A 108 -17.57 -23.91 15.22
C LYS A 108 -17.29 -25.11 16.13
N GLU A 109 -16.15 -25.10 16.82
CA GLU A 109 -15.80 -26.15 17.76
C GLU A 109 -16.81 -26.22 18.92
N PHE A 110 -17.17 -25.08 19.49
CA PHE A 110 -18.17 -24.96 20.53
C PHE A 110 -19.55 -25.52 20.10
N VAL A 111 -20.01 -25.16 18.90
CA VAL A 111 -21.31 -25.62 18.37
C VAL A 111 -21.33 -27.13 18.10
N ASN A 112 -20.19 -27.71 17.69
CA ASN A 112 -20.08 -29.12 17.34
C ASN A 112 -19.82 -30.04 18.56
N ARG A 113 -19.64 -29.49 19.78
CA ARG A 113 -19.46 -30.33 20.98
C ARG A 113 -20.76 -31.10 21.32
N PRO A 114 -20.68 -32.40 21.65
CA PRO A 114 -21.84 -33.21 22.00
C PRO A 114 -22.56 -32.67 23.24
N GLN A 115 -23.89 -32.83 23.27
CA GLN A 115 -24.80 -32.22 24.25
C GLN A 115 -24.66 -32.74 25.69
N GLU A 116 -23.69 -33.63 25.96
CA GLU A 116 -23.45 -34.22 27.28
C GLU A 116 -22.76 -33.27 28.27
N GLU A 117 -22.17 -32.15 27.79
CA GLU A 117 -21.60 -31.13 28.67
C GLU A 117 -22.66 -30.23 29.34
N ASN A 118 -22.48 -30.03 30.64
CA ASN A 118 -23.35 -29.29 31.55
C ASN A 118 -23.72 -27.90 30.98
N LYS A 119 -25.02 -27.59 30.87
CA LYS A 119 -25.52 -26.36 30.20
C LYS A 119 -24.90 -25.06 30.74
N ASN A 120 -24.61 -25.00 32.05
CA ASN A 120 -23.96 -23.85 32.68
C ASN A 120 -22.50 -23.65 32.23
N MET A 121 -21.78 -24.73 31.93
CA MET A 121 -20.40 -24.67 31.44
C MET A 121 -20.34 -24.09 30.03
N ARG A 122 -21.29 -24.50 29.16
CA ARG A 122 -21.43 -23.97 27.80
C ARG A 122 -21.75 -22.47 27.76
N VAL A 123 -22.63 -22.00 28.64
CA VAL A 123 -22.97 -20.57 28.72
C VAL A 123 -21.76 -19.74 29.16
N ASN A 124 -20.95 -20.26 30.09
CA ASN A 124 -19.74 -19.58 30.54
C ASN A 124 -18.66 -19.50 29.43
N GLU A 125 -18.44 -20.58 28.66
CA GLU A 125 -17.50 -20.56 27.52
C GLU A 125 -17.93 -19.60 26.41
N ILE A 126 -19.22 -19.57 26.03
CA ILE A 126 -19.74 -18.57 25.08
C ILE A 126 -19.50 -17.15 25.62
N SER A 127 -19.77 -16.92 26.90
CA SER A 127 -19.60 -15.60 27.51
C SER A 127 -18.16 -15.12 27.38
N VAL A 128 -17.18 -16.00 27.59
CA VAL A 128 -15.75 -15.68 27.41
C VAL A 128 -15.41 -15.38 25.95
N ILE A 129 -15.94 -16.15 24.99
CA ILE A 129 -15.71 -15.90 23.55
C ILE A 129 -16.31 -14.54 23.13
N ILE A 130 -17.53 -14.24 23.57
CA ILE A 130 -18.21 -12.97 23.30
C ILE A 130 -17.44 -11.81 23.93
N GLU A 131 -17.01 -11.94 25.18
CA GLU A 131 -16.24 -10.90 25.85
C GLU A 131 -14.89 -10.65 25.16
N HIS A 132 -14.21 -11.71 24.72
CA HIS A 132 -12.98 -11.58 23.95
C HIS A 132 -13.22 -10.91 22.59
N HIS A 133 -14.33 -11.22 21.92
CA HIS A 133 -14.72 -10.55 20.67
C HIS A 133 -14.99 -9.07 20.87
N LEU A 134 -15.77 -8.71 21.90
CA LEU A 134 -16.07 -7.32 22.27
C LEU A 134 -14.80 -6.53 22.63
N ARG A 135 -13.79 -7.21 23.19
CA ARG A 135 -12.51 -6.60 23.54
C ARG A 135 -11.58 -6.41 22.33
N ILE A 136 -11.70 -7.24 21.29
CA ILE A 136 -10.98 -7.08 20.01
C ILE A 136 -11.64 -6.02 19.13
N LEU A 137 -12.96 -5.83 19.25
CA LEU A 137 -13.71 -4.82 18.51
C LEU A 137 -13.53 -3.39 19.03
N ARG A 138 -13.08 -3.24 20.29
CA ARG A 138 -12.86 -1.97 20.98
C ARG A 138 -11.40 -1.53 20.87
#